data_AF-A0A352D3B4-F1
#
_entry.id   AF-A0A352D3B4-F1
#
_cell.length_a   1.000
_cell.length_b   1.000
_cell.length_c   1.000
_cell.angle_alpha   90.00
_cell.angle_beta   90.00
_cell.angle_gamma   90.00
#
_symmetry.space_group_name_H-M   'P 1'
#
loop_
_entity.id
_entity.type
_entity.pdbx_description
1 polymer ?
#
loop_
_entity_poly.entity_id
_entity_poly.type
_entity_poly.pdbx_seq_one_letter_code
_entity_poly.pdbx_strand_id
1 'polypeptide(L)'
;MSQWGAKARDDAGQSYTQILNAYYPGTQLRTGTVVINGVEEQIMSNISVDGYGSLQFEDFYLHGIREINPAWNTTADLNVLKAQVIAARTYAVRRTSNGRSSICTTESCQVYSSTHYTGAWVQAINETRGQILTDGAGNPVSTQYAAVHGGWGNQIGWDTTDGTGTGDWMGRAWDRLSNVSWFYKAWYRQTYSETSSTCGRNAWLSQTEMSDIVNAYQVWVASNRTDSRISPVFDACHSTGNPYTYAEARARAAKPVSSISSVIVSSSNGTTNTVTFYTNAGPIIMSGNDFKTIFNLRAPGHLRIPQSGFVHVNVHKK
;
A
#
# COMPACT_ATOMS: atom_id res chain seq x y z
N MET A 1 -1.71 -3.86 -8.85
CA MET A 1 -2.25 -2.52 -9.18
C MET A 1 -2.49 -1.68 -7.93
N SER A 2 -2.11 -0.40 -7.94
CA SER A 2 -2.67 0.56 -6.98
C SER A 2 -4.03 1.05 -7.50
N GLN A 3 -5.07 0.97 -6.68
CA GLN A 3 -6.41 1.39 -7.11
C GLN A 3 -6.51 2.91 -7.21
N TRP A 4 -5.99 3.63 -6.21
CA TRP A 4 -5.94 5.09 -6.26
C TRP A 4 -4.97 5.58 -7.35
N GLY A 5 -3.84 4.89 -7.55
CA GLY A 5 -2.96 5.18 -8.68
C GLY A 5 -3.63 4.95 -10.05
N ALA A 6 -4.38 3.86 -10.20
CA ALA A 6 -5.17 3.58 -11.41
C ALA A 6 -6.26 4.64 -11.65
N LYS A 7 -6.92 5.12 -10.57
CA LYS A 7 -7.87 6.23 -10.65
C LYS A 7 -7.21 7.50 -11.19
N ALA A 8 -6.03 7.86 -10.69
CA ALA A 8 -5.29 9.01 -11.18
C ALA A 8 -4.86 8.87 -12.65
N ARG A 9 -4.54 7.64 -13.09
CA ARG A 9 -4.26 7.36 -14.50
C ARG A 9 -5.49 7.52 -15.40
N ASP A 10 -6.67 7.07 -14.95
CA ASP A 10 -7.94 7.30 -15.65
C ASP A 10 -8.27 8.80 -15.72
N ASP A 11 -8.10 9.53 -14.61
CA ASP A 11 -8.28 10.99 -14.56
C ASP A 11 -7.31 11.72 -15.50
N ALA A 12 -6.14 11.14 -15.77
CA ALA A 12 -5.18 11.63 -16.75
C ALA A 12 -5.50 11.17 -18.20
N GLY A 13 -6.64 10.51 -18.43
CA GLY A 13 -7.11 10.09 -19.75
C GLY A 13 -6.55 8.76 -20.25
N GLN A 14 -5.91 7.95 -19.40
CA GLN A 14 -5.43 6.63 -19.80
C GLN A 14 -6.61 5.66 -19.98
N SER A 15 -6.65 4.97 -21.12
CA SER A 15 -7.57 3.86 -21.35
C SER A 15 -7.31 2.70 -20.37
N TYR A 16 -8.33 1.86 -20.16
CA TYR A 16 -8.21 0.72 -19.25
C TYR A 16 -7.08 -0.25 -19.65
N THR A 17 -6.79 -0.38 -20.95
CA THR A 17 -5.67 -1.21 -21.43
C THR A 17 -4.32 -0.59 -21.10
N GLN A 18 -4.17 0.74 -21.18
CA GLN A 18 -2.96 1.44 -20.73
C GLN A 18 -2.77 1.30 -19.21
N ILE A 19 -3.84 1.41 -18.42
CA ILE A 19 -3.82 1.20 -16.97
C ILE A 19 -3.38 -0.23 -16.64
N LEU A 20 -4.00 -1.23 -17.28
CA LEU A 20 -3.64 -2.65 -17.09
C LEU A 20 -2.17 -2.90 -17.46
N ASN A 21 -1.70 -2.38 -18.59
CA ASN A 21 -0.32 -2.56 -19.02
C ASN A 21 0.69 -1.87 -18.09
N ALA A 22 0.32 -0.75 -17.47
CA ALA A 22 1.15 -0.09 -16.47
C ALA A 22 1.29 -0.91 -15.17
N TYR A 23 0.23 -1.58 -14.73
CA TYR A 23 0.23 -2.33 -13.47
C TYR A 23 0.54 -3.82 -13.60
N TYR A 24 0.38 -4.38 -14.79
CA TYR A 24 0.60 -5.78 -15.12
C TYR A 24 1.37 -5.89 -16.45
N PRO A 25 2.60 -5.36 -16.50
CA PRO A 25 3.39 -5.31 -17.74
C PRO A 25 3.70 -6.72 -18.24
N GLY A 26 3.76 -6.88 -19.56
CA GLY A 26 4.07 -8.16 -20.21
C GLY A 26 2.92 -9.17 -20.22
N THR A 27 1.72 -8.77 -19.78
CA THR A 27 0.51 -9.59 -19.84
C THR A 27 -0.26 -9.35 -21.14
N GLN A 28 -1.14 -10.30 -21.48
CA GLN A 28 -2.01 -10.22 -22.65
C GLN A 28 -3.46 -10.20 -22.22
N LEU A 29 -4.27 -9.38 -22.90
CA LEU A 29 -5.71 -9.40 -22.73
C LEU A 29 -6.28 -10.59 -23.53
N ARG A 30 -6.95 -11.50 -22.85
CA ARG A 30 -7.58 -12.69 -23.43
C ARG A 30 -9.08 -12.68 -23.12
N THR A 31 -9.90 -13.10 -24.08
CA THR A 31 -11.36 -13.08 -23.94
C THR A 31 -11.94 -14.49 -24.07
N GLY A 32 -12.78 -14.88 -23.12
CA GLY A 32 -13.63 -16.07 -23.18
C GLY A 32 -12.93 -17.38 -22.83
N THR A 33 -11.64 -17.54 -23.12
CA THR A 33 -10.87 -18.76 -22.79
C THR A 33 -9.70 -18.49 -21.86
N VAL A 34 -9.25 -19.55 -21.19
CA VAL A 34 -8.09 -19.58 -20.30
C VAL A 34 -7.38 -20.92 -20.42
N VAL A 35 -6.06 -20.94 -20.20
CA VAL A 35 -5.30 -22.19 -20.09
C VAL A 35 -5.12 -22.55 -18.63
N ILE A 36 -5.58 -23.75 -18.24
CA ILE A 36 -5.39 -24.32 -16.91
C ILE A 36 -4.67 -25.66 -17.07
N ASN A 37 -3.52 -25.81 -16.41
CA ASN A 37 -2.71 -27.03 -16.47
C ASN A 37 -2.43 -27.50 -17.91
N GLY A 38 -2.19 -26.56 -18.83
CA GLY A 38 -1.89 -26.83 -20.23
C GLY A 38 -3.10 -27.10 -21.13
N VAL A 39 -4.33 -27.04 -20.60
CA VAL A 39 -5.57 -27.23 -21.39
C VAL A 39 -6.28 -25.91 -21.55
N GLU A 40 -6.57 -25.52 -22.80
CA GLU A 40 -7.42 -24.38 -23.10
C GLU A 40 -8.89 -24.75 -22.90
N GLU A 41 -9.60 -23.93 -22.13
CA GLU A 41 -11.01 -24.11 -21.82
C GLU A 41 -11.73 -22.75 -21.71
N GLN A 42 -13.07 -22.78 -21.74
CA GLN A 42 -13.87 -21.58 -21.51
C GLN A 42 -13.73 -21.11 -20.06
N ILE A 43 -13.77 -19.80 -19.86
CA ILE A 43 -13.87 -19.20 -18.53
C ILE A 43 -15.15 -19.70 -17.84
N MET A 44 -15.04 -20.04 -16.56
CA MET A 44 -16.13 -20.58 -15.75
C MET A 44 -17.41 -19.73 -15.83
N SER A 45 -18.56 -20.38 -15.93
CA SER A 45 -19.88 -19.72 -15.85
C SER A 45 -20.38 -19.54 -14.42
N ASN A 46 -19.92 -20.38 -13.50
CA ASN A 46 -20.27 -20.35 -12.09
C ASN A 46 -19.01 -20.41 -11.22
N ILE A 47 -19.11 -19.86 -10.02
CA ILE A 47 -18.05 -19.87 -9.01
C ILE A 47 -18.64 -20.28 -7.66
N SER A 48 -17.92 -21.15 -6.93
CA SER A 48 -18.27 -21.50 -5.55
C SER A 48 -17.71 -20.44 -4.60
N VAL A 49 -18.58 -19.81 -3.80
CA VAL A 49 -18.23 -18.73 -2.88
C VAL A 49 -18.55 -19.17 -1.46
N ASP A 50 -17.54 -19.09 -0.58
CA ASP A 50 -17.66 -19.53 0.80
C ASP A 50 -18.80 -18.78 1.52
N GLY A 51 -19.75 -19.52 2.08
CA GLY A 51 -20.95 -18.97 2.74
C GLY A 51 -22.09 -18.55 1.81
N TYR A 52 -21.91 -18.57 0.48
CA TYR A 52 -22.93 -18.17 -0.50
C TYR A 52 -23.27 -19.25 -1.53
N GLY A 53 -22.50 -20.34 -1.60
CA GLY A 53 -22.76 -21.45 -2.52
C GLY A 53 -22.28 -21.15 -3.95
N SER A 54 -22.90 -21.79 -4.94
CA SER A 54 -22.57 -21.58 -6.36
C SER A 54 -23.31 -20.36 -6.91
N LEU A 55 -22.56 -19.40 -7.45
CA LEU A 55 -23.08 -18.15 -8.02
C LEU A 55 -22.72 -18.04 -9.49
N GLN A 56 -23.56 -17.35 -10.29
CA GLN A 56 -23.19 -16.96 -11.64
C GLN A 56 -21.97 -16.03 -11.60
N PHE A 57 -20.92 -16.37 -12.35
CA PHE A 57 -19.61 -15.75 -12.18
C PHE A 57 -19.65 -14.25 -12.54
N GLU A 58 -20.14 -13.92 -13.73
CA GLU A 58 -20.15 -12.53 -14.18
C GLU A 58 -21.38 -11.76 -13.68
N ASP A 59 -22.55 -12.39 -13.74
CA ASP A 59 -23.84 -11.73 -13.51
C ASP A 59 -24.25 -11.62 -12.02
N PHE A 60 -23.46 -12.22 -11.12
CA PHE A 60 -23.73 -12.18 -9.69
C PHE A 60 -22.46 -11.94 -8.87
N TYR A 61 -21.45 -12.81 -9.01
CA TYR A 61 -20.24 -12.69 -8.21
C TYR A 61 -19.48 -11.38 -8.46
N LEU A 62 -19.21 -11.03 -9.72
CA LEU A 62 -18.50 -9.77 -10.04
C LEU A 62 -19.30 -8.50 -9.62
N HIS A 63 -20.63 -8.56 -9.63
CA HIS A 63 -21.48 -7.45 -9.15
C HIS A 63 -21.35 -7.22 -7.64
N GLY A 64 -20.99 -8.25 -6.89
CA GLY A 64 -20.85 -8.24 -5.44
C GLY A 64 -19.44 -7.94 -4.91
N ILE A 65 -18.44 -7.78 -5.77
CA ILE A 65 -17.06 -7.43 -5.36
C ILE A 65 -17.04 -6.06 -4.67
N ARG A 66 -16.40 -5.98 -3.49
CA ARG A 66 -16.34 -4.79 -2.61
C ARG A 66 -14.95 -4.19 -2.46
N GLU A 67 -14.20 -4.28 -3.54
CA GLU A 67 -12.79 -3.90 -3.54
C GLU A 67 -12.58 -2.48 -4.07
N ILE A 68 -13.57 -1.87 -4.72
CA ILE A 68 -13.46 -0.53 -5.29
C ILE A 68 -14.21 0.50 -4.44
N ASN A 69 -13.74 1.76 -4.50
CA ASN A 69 -14.41 2.85 -3.82
C ASN A 69 -15.83 3.03 -4.39
N PRO A 70 -16.91 2.93 -3.58
CA PRO A 70 -18.28 3.05 -4.08
C PRO A 70 -18.60 4.43 -4.66
N ALA A 71 -17.79 5.46 -4.38
CA ALA A 71 -17.94 6.77 -4.99
C ALA A 71 -17.52 6.81 -6.46
N TRP A 72 -16.72 5.84 -6.94
CA TRP A 72 -16.32 5.73 -8.36
C TRP A 72 -17.42 5.00 -9.12
N ASN A 73 -18.47 5.73 -9.49
CA ASN A 73 -19.64 5.14 -10.14
C ASN A 73 -20.20 6.00 -11.27
N THR A 74 -19.33 6.75 -11.95
CA THR A 74 -19.69 7.59 -13.10
C THR A 74 -19.01 7.10 -14.38
N THR A 75 -19.48 7.58 -15.53
CA THR A 75 -18.83 7.30 -16.83
C THR A 75 -17.41 7.84 -16.92
N ALA A 76 -17.05 8.85 -16.11
CA ALA A 76 -15.69 9.37 -16.01
C ALA A 76 -14.74 8.40 -15.31
N ASP A 77 -15.26 7.41 -14.57
CA ASP A 77 -14.46 6.40 -13.88
C ASP A 77 -14.38 5.07 -14.66
N LEU A 78 -14.90 5.04 -15.89
CA LEU A 78 -15.16 3.78 -16.57
C LEU A 78 -13.86 3.02 -16.89
N ASN A 79 -12.73 3.68 -17.15
CA ASN A 79 -11.50 2.95 -17.45
C ASN A 79 -10.88 2.33 -16.20
N VAL A 80 -10.89 3.03 -15.05
CA VAL A 80 -10.41 2.42 -13.79
C VAL A 80 -11.32 1.27 -13.37
N LEU A 81 -12.63 1.40 -13.56
CA LEU A 81 -13.58 0.32 -13.25
C LEU A 81 -13.36 -0.89 -14.16
N LYS A 82 -13.18 -0.69 -15.47
CA LYS A 82 -12.84 -1.78 -16.41
C LYS A 82 -11.53 -2.48 -16.03
N ALA A 83 -10.49 -1.72 -15.70
CA ALA A 83 -9.21 -2.29 -15.27
C ALA A 83 -9.37 -3.10 -13.97
N GLN A 84 -10.13 -2.60 -12.99
CA GLN A 84 -10.41 -3.33 -11.76
C GLN A 84 -11.24 -4.59 -11.99
N VAL A 85 -12.27 -4.53 -12.84
CA VAL A 85 -13.09 -5.69 -13.20
C VAL A 85 -12.24 -6.79 -13.82
N ILE A 86 -11.40 -6.45 -14.80
CA ILE A 86 -10.51 -7.43 -15.46
C ILE A 86 -9.53 -8.03 -14.45
N ALA A 87 -8.94 -7.21 -13.57
CA ALA A 87 -8.05 -7.68 -12.51
C ALA A 87 -8.77 -8.63 -11.54
N ALA A 88 -10.00 -8.29 -11.12
CA ALA A 88 -10.81 -9.12 -10.23
C ALA A 88 -11.24 -10.43 -10.89
N ARG A 89 -11.69 -10.39 -12.16
CA ARG A 89 -12.05 -11.58 -12.94
C ARG A 89 -10.86 -12.53 -13.08
N THR A 90 -9.69 -11.98 -13.44
CA THR A 90 -8.46 -12.76 -13.58
C THR A 90 -8.04 -13.39 -12.24
N TYR A 91 -8.14 -12.64 -11.14
CA TYR A 91 -7.83 -13.14 -9.81
C TYR A 91 -8.72 -14.34 -9.47
N ALA A 92 -10.04 -14.22 -9.64
CA ALA A 92 -10.99 -15.28 -9.33
C ALA A 92 -10.75 -16.53 -10.19
N VAL A 93 -10.54 -16.37 -11.51
CA VAL A 93 -10.17 -17.47 -12.41
C VAL A 93 -8.90 -18.16 -11.95
N ARG A 94 -7.84 -17.40 -11.64
CA ARG A 94 -6.57 -17.97 -11.19
C ARG A 94 -6.69 -18.66 -9.82
N ARG A 95 -7.35 -18.02 -8.87
CA ARG A 95 -7.47 -18.45 -7.46
C ARG A 95 -8.26 -19.73 -7.32
N THR A 96 -9.27 -19.91 -8.18
CA THR A 96 -10.17 -21.07 -8.16
C THR A 96 -9.77 -22.16 -9.14
N SER A 97 -8.66 -21.97 -9.87
CA SER A 97 -8.31 -22.82 -11.01
C SER A 97 -9.50 -22.97 -11.98
N ASN A 98 -10.08 -21.83 -12.37
CA ASN A 98 -11.26 -21.71 -13.21
C ASN A 98 -12.48 -22.45 -12.64
N GLY A 99 -12.81 -22.19 -11.37
CA GLY A 99 -14.04 -22.68 -10.71
C GLY A 99 -13.94 -24.07 -10.08
N ARG A 100 -12.78 -24.71 -10.12
CA ARG A 100 -12.53 -26.04 -9.51
C ARG A 100 -12.43 -26.00 -7.99
N SER A 101 -12.16 -24.85 -7.39
CA SER A 101 -12.20 -24.64 -5.94
C SER A 101 -13.06 -23.43 -5.57
N SER A 102 -13.42 -23.32 -4.30
CA SER A 102 -14.12 -22.15 -3.79
C SER A 102 -13.21 -20.93 -3.61
N ILE A 103 -13.83 -19.77 -3.44
CA ILE A 103 -13.20 -18.50 -3.09
C ILE A 103 -13.80 -17.94 -1.79
N CYS A 104 -12.93 -17.40 -0.94
CA CYS A 104 -13.33 -16.77 0.31
C CYS A 104 -13.81 -15.33 0.09
N THR A 105 -14.57 -14.78 1.05
CA THR A 105 -15.24 -13.47 0.95
C THR A 105 -14.59 -12.37 1.79
N THR A 106 -13.37 -12.62 2.28
CA THR A 106 -12.58 -11.69 3.09
C THR A 106 -11.39 -11.15 2.31
N GLU A 107 -10.61 -10.26 2.92
CA GLU A 107 -9.37 -9.68 2.39
C GLU A 107 -8.28 -10.74 2.14
N SER A 108 -8.49 -11.99 2.60
CA SER A 108 -7.64 -13.13 2.22
C SER A 108 -7.83 -13.57 0.76
N CYS A 109 -8.97 -13.22 0.16
CA CYS A 109 -9.26 -13.43 -1.26
C CYS A 109 -9.74 -12.12 -1.90
N GLN A 110 -11.07 -11.96 -2.01
CA GLN A 110 -11.72 -10.72 -2.44
C GLN A 110 -12.94 -10.50 -1.56
N VAL A 111 -13.12 -9.29 -1.06
CA VAL A 111 -14.30 -8.94 -0.27
C VAL A 111 -15.53 -9.01 -1.17
N TYR A 112 -16.54 -9.76 -0.73
CA TYR A 112 -17.77 -10.00 -1.48
C TYR A 112 -19.01 -9.74 -0.61
N SER A 113 -20.07 -9.23 -1.23
CA SER A 113 -21.38 -9.04 -0.61
C SER A 113 -22.50 -9.30 -1.63
N SER A 114 -23.61 -9.88 -1.17
CA SER A 114 -24.81 -10.13 -1.98
C SER A 114 -25.62 -8.88 -2.32
N THR A 115 -25.33 -7.74 -1.68
CA THR A 115 -25.83 -6.45 -2.17
C THR A 115 -25.05 -6.13 -3.45
N HIS A 116 -25.69 -5.85 -4.58
CA HIS A 116 -24.94 -5.62 -5.82
C HIS A 116 -24.67 -4.14 -6.07
N TYR A 117 -23.48 -3.84 -6.58
CA TYR A 117 -23.26 -2.55 -7.22
C TYR A 117 -24.10 -2.44 -8.50
N THR A 118 -24.42 -1.21 -8.87
CA THR A 118 -25.16 -0.83 -10.08
C THR A 118 -24.40 0.27 -10.83
N GLY A 119 -24.91 0.76 -11.95
CA GLY A 119 -24.31 1.89 -12.66
C GLY A 119 -23.03 1.52 -13.39
N ALA A 120 -22.02 2.40 -13.29
CA ALA A 120 -20.77 2.30 -14.05
C ALA A 120 -19.98 1.02 -13.75
N TRP A 121 -20.10 0.46 -12.54
CA TRP A 121 -19.49 -0.83 -12.21
C TRP A 121 -20.06 -1.97 -13.08
N VAL A 122 -21.39 -2.07 -13.16
CA VAL A 122 -22.06 -3.09 -13.98
C VAL A 122 -21.81 -2.84 -15.47
N GLN A 123 -21.75 -1.57 -15.88
CA GLN A 123 -21.34 -1.21 -17.23
C GLN A 123 -19.92 -1.72 -17.55
N ALA A 124 -18.96 -1.52 -16.64
CA ALA A 124 -17.59 -2.01 -16.80
C ALA A 124 -17.53 -3.55 -16.88
N ILE A 125 -18.35 -4.26 -16.08
CA ILE A 125 -18.50 -5.73 -16.17
C ILE A 125 -18.95 -6.15 -17.57
N ASN A 126 -20.03 -5.55 -18.06
CA ASN A 126 -20.60 -5.90 -19.36
C ASN A 126 -19.66 -5.58 -20.52
N GLU A 127 -19.02 -4.41 -20.49
CA GLU A 127 -18.10 -3.98 -21.56
C GLU A 127 -16.77 -4.73 -21.57
N THR A 128 -16.44 -5.44 -20.49
CA THR A 128 -15.23 -6.28 -20.37
C THR A 128 -15.56 -7.76 -20.15
N ARG A 129 -16.77 -8.18 -20.52
CA ARG A 129 -17.24 -9.56 -20.31
C ARG A 129 -16.24 -10.56 -20.89
N GLY A 130 -15.87 -11.55 -20.10
CA GLY A 130 -14.91 -12.59 -20.44
C GLY A 130 -13.45 -12.14 -20.56
N GLN A 131 -13.13 -10.86 -20.35
CA GLN A 131 -11.74 -10.38 -20.46
C GLN A 131 -10.94 -10.66 -19.18
N ILE A 132 -9.79 -11.32 -19.35
CA ILE A 132 -8.80 -11.62 -18.31
C ILE A 132 -7.39 -11.28 -18.78
N LEU A 133 -6.44 -11.21 -17.84
CA LEU A 133 -5.01 -11.10 -18.13
C LEU A 133 -4.34 -12.48 -18.08
N THR A 134 -3.56 -12.79 -19.12
CA THR A 134 -2.78 -14.02 -19.20
C THR A 134 -1.31 -13.76 -19.52
N ASP A 135 -0.46 -14.76 -19.29
CA ASP A 135 0.87 -14.80 -19.88
C ASP A 135 0.78 -15.14 -21.39
N GLY A 136 1.93 -15.17 -22.08
CA GLY A 136 1.98 -15.50 -23.50
C GLY A 136 1.58 -16.94 -23.85
N ALA A 137 1.47 -17.83 -22.85
CA ALA A 137 0.98 -19.19 -23.02
C ALA A 137 -0.52 -19.32 -22.70
N GLY A 138 -1.19 -18.24 -22.30
CA GLY A 138 -2.61 -18.22 -21.96
C GLY A 138 -2.93 -18.60 -20.52
N ASN A 139 -1.92 -18.78 -19.64
CA ASN A 139 -2.17 -19.04 -18.22
C ASN A 139 -2.59 -17.75 -17.51
N PRO A 140 -3.55 -17.78 -16.57
CA PRO A 140 -3.98 -16.58 -15.85
C PRO A 140 -2.88 -16.08 -14.91
N VAL A 141 -2.59 -14.77 -14.97
CA VAL A 141 -1.52 -14.14 -14.19
C VAL A 141 -1.98 -13.69 -12.82
N SER A 142 -1.02 -13.40 -11.93
CA SER A 142 -1.33 -12.74 -10.66
C SER A 142 -1.75 -11.30 -10.91
N THR A 143 -2.96 -10.95 -10.48
CA THR A 143 -3.52 -9.60 -10.58
C THR A 143 -3.75 -8.98 -9.21
N GLN A 144 -2.79 -9.14 -8.30
CA GLN A 144 -2.84 -8.53 -6.96
C GLN A 144 -3.00 -7.01 -7.06
N TYR A 145 -3.90 -6.47 -6.24
CA TYR A 145 -4.13 -5.04 -6.11
C TYR A 145 -4.26 -4.64 -4.64
N ALA A 146 -4.08 -3.34 -4.38
CA ALA A 146 -4.24 -2.73 -3.07
C ALA A 146 -4.78 -1.30 -3.26
N ALA A 147 -5.39 -0.74 -2.21
CA ALA A 147 -5.89 0.64 -2.26
C ALA A 147 -4.79 1.62 -2.71
N VAL A 148 -3.64 1.56 -2.03
CA VAL A 148 -2.40 2.29 -2.34
C VAL A 148 -1.22 1.34 -2.17
N HIS A 149 -0.12 1.55 -2.90
CA HIS A 149 1.07 0.68 -2.82
C HIS A 149 2.37 1.44 -2.50
N GLY A 150 2.33 2.76 -2.31
CA GLY A 150 3.49 3.52 -1.87
C GLY A 150 4.40 4.02 -3.00
N GLY A 151 3.90 4.07 -4.24
CA GLY A 151 4.63 4.54 -5.42
C GLY A 151 5.73 3.61 -5.94
N TRP A 152 5.78 2.37 -5.47
CA TRP A 152 6.64 1.31 -6.00
C TRP A 152 5.89 -0.02 -6.02
N GLY A 153 6.09 -0.83 -7.08
CA GLY A 153 5.63 -2.21 -7.12
C GLY A 153 6.70 -3.14 -7.71
N ASN A 154 6.87 -4.31 -7.11
CA ASN A 154 7.94 -5.26 -7.49
C ASN A 154 7.96 -5.64 -8.98
N GLN A 155 6.78 -5.66 -9.63
CA GLN A 155 6.66 -6.02 -11.04
C GLN A 155 6.72 -4.83 -11.99
N ILE A 156 6.58 -3.60 -11.49
CA ILE A 156 6.40 -2.41 -12.34
C ILE A 156 7.44 -1.32 -12.08
N GLY A 157 8.22 -1.44 -11.01
CA GLY A 157 9.15 -0.42 -10.57
C GLY A 157 8.44 0.78 -9.94
N TRP A 158 8.94 1.99 -10.22
CA TRP A 158 8.37 3.23 -9.70
C TRP A 158 7.04 3.55 -10.39
N ASP A 159 5.99 3.67 -9.61
CA ASP A 159 4.67 4.11 -10.10
C ASP A 159 4.57 5.64 -10.05
N THR A 160 5.42 6.29 -10.83
CA THR A 160 5.48 7.74 -11.02
C THR A 160 5.20 8.11 -12.46
N THR A 161 4.89 9.38 -12.72
CA THR A 161 4.62 9.87 -14.08
C THR A 161 5.79 9.75 -15.04
N ASP A 162 7.02 9.64 -14.52
CA ASP A 162 8.26 9.49 -15.29
C ASP A 162 8.95 8.13 -15.10
N GLY A 163 8.39 7.24 -14.28
CA GLY A 163 8.97 5.93 -13.97
C GLY A 163 10.25 5.98 -13.11
N THR A 164 10.55 7.11 -12.47
CA THR A 164 11.75 7.29 -11.64
C THR A 164 11.44 7.55 -10.16
N GLY A 165 12.38 7.16 -9.30
CA GLY A 165 12.36 7.40 -7.85
C GLY A 165 13.28 8.51 -7.36
N THR A 166 13.85 9.30 -8.28
CA THR A 166 14.84 10.33 -7.95
C THR A 166 14.18 11.64 -7.51
N GLY A 167 14.83 12.38 -6.62
CA GLY A 167 14.32 13.66 -6.12
C GLY A 167 13.00 13.50 -5.35
N ASP A 168 12.09 14.46 -5.50
CA ASP A 168 10.74 14.39 -4.92
C ASP A 168 9.81 13.48 -5.75
N TRP A 169 10.12 12.18 -5.75
CA TRP A 169 9.35 11.18 -6.50
C TRP A 169 7.89 11.09 -6.04
N MET A 170 7.60 11.39 -4.78
CA MET A 170 6.24 11.31 -4.26
C MET A 170 5.31 12.35 -4.87
N GLY A 171 5.80 13.55 -5.16
CA GLY A 171 5.04 14.55 -5.91
C GLY A 171 4.59 14.06 -7.30
N ARG A 172 5.27 13.06 -7.85
CA ARG A 172 5.00 12.45 -9.17
C ARG A 172 4.35 11.07 -9.08
N ALA A 173 4.14 10.53 -7.88
CA ALA A 173 3.54 9.21 -7.71
C ALA A 173 2.05 9.24 -8.07
N TRP A 174 1.58 8.24 -8.80
CA TRP A 174 0.16 8.17 -9.20
C TRP A 174 -0.78 8.11 -7.99
N ASP A 175 -0.37 7.41 -6.92
CA ASP A 175 -1.06 7.46 -5.62
C ASP A 175 -1.26 8.89 -5.13
N ARG A 176 -0.22 9.75 -5.18
CA ARG A 176 -0.32 11.15 -4.76
C ARG A 176 -1.24 11.96 -5.66
N LEU A 177 -1.13 11.77 -6.97
CA LEU A 177 -1.90 12.51 -7.96
C LEU A 177 -3.41 12.22 -7.87
N SER A 178 -3.78 11.06 -7.33
CA SER A 178 -5.17 10.70 -7.03
C SER A 178 -5.82 11.55 -5.92
N ASN A 179 -5.03 12.35 -5.19
CA ASN A 179 -5.41 13.07 -3.98
C ASN A 179 -5.86 12.18 -2.81
N VAL A 180 -5.53 10.88 -2.81
CA VAL A 180 -5.76 10.00 -1.66
C VAL A 180 -5.05 10.52 -0.41
N SER A 181 -5.82 10.78 0.65
CA SER A 181 -5.31 11.50 1.82
C SER A 181 -4.36 10.71 2.72
N TRP A 182 -4.19 9.40 2.47
CA TRP A 182 -3.39 8.50 3.30
C TRP A 182 -2.16 7.92 2.59
N PHE A 183 -1.80 8.41 1.40
CA PHE A 183 -0.51 8.11 0.80
C PHE A 183 0.66 8.56 1.71
N TYR A 184 0.47 9.65 2.45
CA TYR A 184 1.43 10.22 3.40
C TYR A 184 1.04 10.02 4.85
N LYS A 185 0.81 8.79 5.31
CA LYS A 185 0.48 8.55 6.72
C LYS A 185 1.28 7.38 7.28
N ALA A 186 1.91 7.62 8.42
CA ALA A 186 2.38 6.54 9.27
C ALA A 186 1.18 5.78 9.83
N TRP A 187 1.38 4.49 10.14
CA TRP A 187 0.39 3.74 10.90
C TRP A 187 0.32 4.26 12.33
N TYR A 188 -0.86 4.54 12.87
CA TYR A 188 -1.02 5.18 14.19
C TYR A 188 -2.13 4.57 15.06
N ARG A 189 -2.69 3.43 14.64
CA ARG A 189 -3.80 2.75 15.31
C ARG A 189 -3.34 1.45 15.94
N GLN A 190 -3.99 0.98 17.00
CA GLN A 190 -3.64 -0.31 17.60
C GLN A 190 -3.79 -1.44 16.58
N THR A 191 -4.94 -1.49 15.90
CA THR A 191 -5.29 -2.52 14.91
C THR A 191 -5.76 -1.87 13.61
N TYR A 192 -6.12 -2.69 12.61
CA TYR A 192 -6.68 -2.23 11.33
C TYR A 192 -8.07 -1.60 11.45
N SER A 193 -8.71 -1.68 12.63
CA SER A 193 -10.01 -1.06 12.86
C SER A 193 -9.92 0.45 13.02
N GLU A 194 -10.83 1.18 12.35
CA GLU A 194 -10.98 2.63 12.47
C GLU A 194 -11.42 3.09 13.87
N THR A 195 -12.00 2.19 14.68
CA THR A 195 -12.41 2.47 16.06
C THR A 195 -11.36 2.07 17.08
N SER A 196 -10.26 1.43 16.65
CA SER A 196 -9.19 1.04 17.58
C SER A 196 -8.47 2.26 18.15
N SER A 197 -7.90 2.07 19.34
CA SER A 197 -7.19 3.12 20.06
C SER A 197 -6.14 3.80 19.18
N THR A 198 -6.05 5.12 19.31
CA THR A 198 -4.98 5.95 18.75
C THR A 198 -4.07 6.50 19.83
N CYS A 199 -4.30 6.17 21.10
CA CYS A 199 -3.66 6.81 22.25
C CYS A 199 -3.88 8.33 22.28
N GLY A 200 -4.99 8.83 21.72
CA GLY A 200 -5.25 10.27 21.57
C GLY A 200 -4.37 10.95 20.51
N ARG A 201 -3.71 10.18 19.65
CA ARG A 201 -2.75 10.68 18.66
C ARG A 201 -3.28 10.64 17.24
N ASN A 202 -2.51 11.27 16.35
CA ASN A 202 -2.70 11.24 14.90
C ASN A 202 -1.45 10.66 14.21
N ALA A 203 -1.47 10.58 12.87
CA ALA A 203 -0.40 10.00 12.05
C ALA A 203 0.89 10.84 11.97
N TRP A 204 0.97 11.96 12.68
CA TRP A 204 2.01 12.97 12.51
C TRP A 204 2.89 13.08 13.76
N LEU A 205 4.18 13.33 13.53
CA LEU A 205 5.14 13.67 14.56
C LEU A 205 5.32 15.18 14.61
N SER A 206 5.41 15.73 15.82
CA SER A 206 5.90 17.09 16.04
C SER A 206 7.41 17.18 15.80
N GLN A 207 7.93 18.41 15.67
CA GLN A 207 9.37 18.64 15.55
C GLN A 207 10.14 18.11 16.76
N THR A 208 9.56 18.24 17.97
CA THR A 208 10.13 17.71 19.21
C THR A 208 10.23 16.19 19.16
N GLU A 209 9.18 15.51 18.75
CA GLU A 209 9.14 14.04 18.69
C GLU A 209 10.08 13.49 17.61
N MET A 210 10.13 14.10 16.43
CA MET A 210 11.08 13.67 15.39
C MET A 210 12.53 13.92 15.84
N SER A 211 12.81 15.07 16.48
CA SER A 211 14.15 15.35 17.02
C SER A 211 14.55 14.37 18.12
N ASP A 212 13.60 13.96 18.95
CA ASP A 212 13.82 12.94 19.99
C ASP A 212 14.13 11.57 19.39
N ILE A 213 13.44 11.12 18.34
CA ILE A 213 13.79 9.88 17.61
C ILE A 213 15.23 9.96 17.07
N VAL A 214 15.64 11.10 16.53
CA VAL A 214 17.01 11.32 16.03
C VAL A 214 18.05 11.33 17.16
N ASN A 215 17.73 11.88 18.33
CA ASN A 215 18.61 11.81 19.50
C ASN A 215 18.71 10.39 20.05
N ALA A 216 17.58 9.69 20.16
CA ALA A 216 17.52 8.30 20.61
C ALA A 216 18.33 7.38 19.69
N TYR A 217 18.33 7.61 18.38
CA TYR A 217 19.17 6.88 17.43
C TYR A 217 20.66 6.98 17.79
N GLN A 218 21.14 8.18 18.10
CA GLN A 218 22.55 8.39 18.43
C GLN A 218 22.95 7.64 19.72
N VAL A 219 22.10 7.69 20.74
CA VAL A 219 22.31 6.96 22.01
C VAL A 219 22.24 5.44 21.80
N TRP A 220 21.28 4.99 21.00
CA TRP A 220 21.11 3.58 20.65
C TRP A 220 22.34 3.05 19.90
N VAL A 221 22.86 3.78 18.91
CA VAL A 221 24.10 3.38 18.20
C VAL A 221 25.30 3.37 19.14
N ALA A 222 25.47 4.40 19.98
CA ALA A 222 26.59 4.49 20.93
C ALA A 222 26.59 3.37 21.98
N SER A 223 25.42 2.79 22.27
CA SER A 223 25.26 1.64 23.17
C SER A 223 25.31 0.30 22.45
N ASN A 224 25.92 0.21 21.26
CA ASN A 224 25.93 -0.99 20.43
C ASN A 224 24.52 -1.55 20.16
N ARG A 225 23.52 -0.68 20.08
CA ARG A 225 22.11 -0.99 19.81
C ARG A 225 21.41 -1.82 20.90
N THR A 226 21.90 -1.78 22.15
CA THR A 226 21.34 -2.60 23.26
C THR A 226 20.72 -1.81 24.41
N ASP A 227 20.73 -0.47 24.40
CA ASP A 227 20.14 0.31 25.50
C ASP A 227 18.62 0.15 25.57
N SER A 228 18.16 -0.54 26.62
CA SER A 228 16.74 -0.86 26.87
C SER A 228 15.91 0.36 27.28
N ARG A 229 16.54 1.50 27.61
CA ARG A 229 15.84 2.75 27.90
C ARG A 229 15.46 3.51 26.61
N ILE A 230 15.87 3.01 25.45
CA ILE A 230 15.37 3.43 24.13
C ILE A 230 14.03 2.76 23.90
N SER A 231 13.03 3.27 24.60
CA SER A 231 11.62 2.88 24.52
C SER A 231 10.76 4.14 24.39
N PRO A 232 9.45 4.05 24.07
CA PRO A 232 8.60 5.23 23.96
C PRO A 232 8.57 6.03 25.28
N VAL A 233 8.49 7.36 25.18
CA VAL A 233 8.24 8.22 26.35
C VAL A 233 6.84 7.96 26.88
N PHE A 234 6.64 8.21 28.17
CA PHE A 234 5.32 8.04 28.77
C PHE A 234 4.24 8.87 28.06
N ASP A 235 3.15 8.20 27.72
CA ASP A 235 1.97 8.74 27.06
C ASP A 235 0.72 7.91 27.44
N ALA A 236 -0.42 8.13 26.77
CA ALA A 236 -1.66 7.43 27.06
C ALA A 236 -1.60 5.89 26.87
N CYS A 237 -0.60 5.38 26.15
CA CYS A 237 -0.39 3.95 25.87
C CYS A 237 0.90 3.38 26.47
N HIS A 238 1.79 4.23 26.97
CA HIS A 238 3.03 3.85 27.61
C HIS A 238 3.11 4.47 29.00
N SER A 239 2.92 3.68 30.05
CA SER A 239 2.89 4.16 31.45
C SER A 239 3.85 3.44 32.39
N THR A 240 4.65 2.51 31.85
CA THR A 240 5.55 1.66 32.63
C THR A 240 6.94 1.60 31.98
N GLY A 241 7.95 1.26 32.77
CA GLY A 241 9.35 1.17 32.32
C GLY A 241 10.21 2.33 32.80
N ASN A 242 11.39 2.49 32.19
CA ASN A 242 12.36 3.53 32.53
C ASN A 242 12.92 4.20 31.24
N PRO A 243 12.06 4.78 30.39
CA PRO A 243 12.51 5.45 29.17
C PRO A 243 13.37 6.67 29.52
N TYR A 244 14.29 7.04 28.64
CA TYR A 244 14.82 8.41 28.69
C TYR A 244 13.70 9.40 28.38
N THR A 245 13.62 10.49 29.14
CA THR A 245 12.90 11.70 28.73
C THR A 245 13.53 12.32 27.47
N TYR A 246 12.82 13.23 26.80
CA TYR A 246 13.37 13.97 25.67
C TYR A 246 14.65 14.74 26.04
N ALA A 247 14.71 15.30 27.25
CA ALA A 247 15.87 16.04 27.73
C ALA A 247 17.08 15.11 27.98
N GLU A 248 16.86 13.95 28.60
CA GLU A 248 17.92 12.98 28.86
C GLU A 248 18.50 12.38 27.58
N ALA A 249 17.63 11.96 26.64
CA ALA A 249 18.07 11.40 25.37
C ALA A 249 18.91 12.42 24.57
N ARG A 250 18.45 13.68 24.53
CA ARG A 250 19.18 14.78 23.89
C ARG A 250 20.52 15.08 24.57
N ALA A 251 20.58 15.08 25.90
CA ALA A 251 21.82 15.33 26.64
C ALA A 251 22.87 14.22 26.45
N ARG A 252 22.43 13.00 26.15
CA ARG A 252 23.30 11.84 25.89
C ARG A 252 23.74 11.73 24.42
N ALA A 253 23.02 12.36 23.50
CA ALA A 253 23.34 12.32 22.08
C ALA A 253 24.67 13.04 21.81
N ALA A 254 25.52 12.45 20.95
CA ALA A 254 26.80 13.04 20.56
C ALA A 254 26.63 14.40 19.86
N LYS A 255 25.55 14.55 19.09
CA LYS A 255 25.10 15.79 18.46
C LYS A 255 23.68 16.10 18.94
N PRO A 256 23.51 16.88 20.01
CA PRO A 256 22.19 17.18 20.57
C PRO A 256 21.30 17.93 19.57
N VAL A 257 20.25 17.26 19.08
CA VAL A 257 19.30 17.82 18.11
C VAL A 257 18.11 18.44 18.83
N SER A 258 17.74 19.66 18.44
CA SER A 258 16.52 20.34 18.90
C SER A 258 15.60 20.77 17.76
N SER A 259 16.12 20.85 16.53
CA SER A 259 15.33 21.19 15.34
C SER A 259 15.87 20.49 14.09
N ILE A 260 14.94 20.19 13.18
CA ILE A 260 15.21 19.55 11.89
C ILE A 260 14.71 20.50 10.81
N SER A 261 15.60 20.89 9.90
CA SER A 261 15.28 21.79 8.79
C SER A 261 14.73 21.05 7.57
N SER A 262 15.29 19.88 7.26
CA SER A 262 14.82 19.02 6.17
C SER A 262 15.23 17.56 6.40
N VAL A 263 14.55 16.65 5.68
CA VAL A 263 14.90 15.24 5.64
C VAL A 263 15.00 14.83 4.18
N ILE A 264 16.11 14.19 3.82
CA ILE A 264 16.32 13.64 2.48
C ILE A 264 16.38 12.12 2.61
N VAL A 265 15.55 11.45 1.82
CA VAL A 265 15.53 10.00 1.72
C VAL A 265 16.12 9.58 0.39
N SER A 266 17.14 8.73 0.44
CA SER A 266 17.65 8.04 -0.75
C SER A 266 17.03 6.65 -0.83
N SER A 267 16.44 6.34 -1.97
CA SER A 267 15.86 5.04 -2.24
C SER A 267 16.31 4.51 -3.60
N SER A 268 16.45 3.19 -3.70
CA SER A 268 16.69 2.48 -4.94
C SER A 268 15.86 1.21 -4.96
N ASN A 269 15.24 0.90 -6.10
CA ASN A 269 14.46 -0.33 -6.30
C ASN A 269 13.42 -0.58 -5.19
N GLY A 270 12.66 0.45 -4.82
CA GLY A 270 11.64 0.34 -3.77
C GLY A 270 12.17 0.11 -2.36
N THR A 271 13.47 0.32 -2.13
CA THR A 271 14.11 0.19 -0.83
C THR A 271 14.70 1.51 -0.39
N THR A 272 14.45 1.92 0.84
CA THR A 272 15.09 3.07 1.48
C THR A 272 16.51 2.71 1.91
N ASN A 273 17.50 3.33 1.28
CA ASN A 273 18.91 3.12 1.59
C ASN A 273 19.31 3.96 2.80
N THR A 274 19.08 5.27 2.73
CA THR A 274 19.49 6.22 3.76
C THR A 274 18.41 7.25 4.04
N VAL A 275 18.31 7.65 5.30
CA VAL A 275 17.53 8.79 5.78
C VAL A 275 18.50 9.80 6.37
N THR A 276 18.58 10.98 5.75
CA THR A 276 19.48 12.07 6.15
C THR A 276 18.66 13.19 6.75
N PHE A 277 18.84 13.44 8.04
CA PHE A 277 18.25 14.56 8.76
C PHE A 277 19.23 15.73 8.75
N TYR A 278 18.81 16.88 8.22
CA TYR A 278 19.52 18.14 8.38
C TYR A 278 19.01 18.82 9.65
N THR A 279 19.91 19.04 10.60
CA THR A 279 19.55 19.49 11.95
C THR A 279 20.37 20.71 12.37
N ASN A 280 19.99 21.34 13.48
CA ASN A 280 20.78 22.39 14.11
C ASN A 280 22.15 21.94 14.62
N ALA A 281 22.40 20.63 14.74
CA ALA A 281 23.68 20.06 15.17
C ALA A 281 24.47 19.42 14.01
N GLY A 282 24.12 19.79 12.77
CA GLY A 282 24.66 19.21 11.55
C GLY A 282 23.87 17.98 11.06
N PRO A 283 24.28 17.36 9.95
CA PRO A 283 23.57 16.23 9.38
C PRO A 283 23.72 14.97 10.25
N ILE A 284 22.61 14.23 10.41
CA ILE A 284 22.55 12.89 10.99
C ILE A 284 22.06 11.93 9.91
N ILE A 285 22.84 10.90 9.62
CA ILE A 285 22.55 9.91 8.57
C ILE A 285 22.33 8.57 9.25
N MET A 286 21.27 7.88 8.84
CA MET A 286 20.97 6.52 9.26
C MET A 286 20.52 5.67 8.08
N SER A 287 20.75 4.36 8.15
CA SER A 287 20.20 3.43 7.16
C SER A 287 18.67 3.40 7.25
N GLY A 288 17.97 3.01 6.18
CA GLY A 288 16.52 2.80 6.24
C GLY A 288 16.11 1.82 7.34
N ASN A 289 16.87 0.74 7.52
CA ASN A 289 16.67 -0.25 8.57
C ASN A 289 16.86 0.34 9.98
N ASP A 290 17.91 1.13 10.20
CA ASP A 290 18.11 1.81 11.47
C ASP A 290 16.98 2.80 11.74
N PHE A 291 16.54 3.57 10.73
CA PHE A 291 15.42 4.50 10.87
C PHE A 291 14.12 3.79 11.26
N LYS A 292 13.77 2.71 10.56
CA LYS A 292 12.59 1.90 10.89
C LYS A 292 12.67 1.34 12.31
N THR A 293 13.84 0.82 12.70
CA THR A 293 14.07 0.25 14.03
C THR A 293 13.91 1.31 15.10
N ILE A 294 14.64 2.43 15.01
CA ILE A 294 14.58 3.47 16.04
C ILE A 294 13.22 4.16 16.09
N PHE A 295 12.57 4.36 14.95
CA PHE A 295 11.19 4.84 14.91
C PHE A 295 10.28 3.91 15.71
N ASN A 296 10.32 2.61 15.44
CA ASN A 296 9.45 1.64 16.14
C ASN A 296 9.81 1.47 17.63
N LEU A 297 11.07 1.66 18.02
CA LEU A 297 11.48 1.63 19.42
C LEU A 297 11.03 2.87 20.19
N ARG A 298 10.93 4.03 19.52
CA ARG A 298 10.79 5.33 20.21
C ARG A 298 9.48 6.07 19.94
N ALA A 299 8.74 5.69 18.90
CA ALA A 299 7.56 6.42 18.47
C ALA A 299 6.45 6.42 19.55
N PRO A 300 5.73 7.54 19.72
CA PRO A 300 4.67 7.67 20.71
C PRO A 300 3.36 7.00 20.26
N GLY A 301 2.57 6.56 21.24
CA GLY A 301 1.28 5.89 21.04
C GLY A 301 1.41 4.62 20.18
N HIS A 302 0.57 4.49 19.16
CA HIS A 302 0.63 3.35 18.23
C HIS A 302 1.33 3.68 16.91
N LEU A 303 2.09 4.78 16.85
CA LEU A 303 2.87 5.11 15.67
C LEU A 303 3.89 4.01 15.38
N ARG A 304 3.86 3.47 14.16
CA ARG A 304 4.81 2.44 13.72
C ARG A 304 5.00 2.42 12.22
N ILE A 305 6.11 1.81 11.82
CA ILE A 305 6.42 1.36 10.46
C ILE A 305 6.27 -0.17 10.47
N PRO A 306 5.09 -0.72 10.12
CA PRO A 306 4.76 -2.14 10.27
C PRO A 306 5.30 -3.03 9.14
N GLN A 307 6.26 -2.53 8.36
CA GLN A 307 6.84 -3.26 7.23
C GLN A 307 7.61 -4.50 7.73
N SER A 308 7.57 -5.60 7.00
CA SER A 308 8.32 -6.83 7.29
C SER A 308 9.02 -7.32 6.03
N GLY A 309 10.27 -7.75 6.14
CA GLY A 309 11.08 -8.20 5.00
C GLY A 309 11.60 -7.09 4.06
N PHE A 310 11.16 -5.84 4.23
CA PHE A 310 11.63 -4.68 3.46
C PHE A 310 11.55 -3.38 4.28
N VAL A 311 12.13 -2.31 3.73
CA VAL A 311 11.99 -0.93 4.19
C VAL A 311 11.76 -0.01 3.00
N HIS A 312 10.57 0.58 2.93
CA HIS A 312 10.20 1.60 1.93
C HIS A 312 9.50 2.75 2.64
N VAL A 313 10.29 3.72 3.07
CA VAL A 313 9.84 4.83 3.91
C VAL A 313 10.28 6.13 3.25
N ASN A 314 9.40 7.13 3.29
CA ASN A 314 9.75 8.51 2.98
C ASN A 314 9.37 9.40 4.16
N VAL A 315 10.06 10.53 4.33
CA VAL A 315 9.83 11.47 5.43
C VAL A 315 9.57 12.84 4.84
N HIS A 316 8.33 13.31 5.01
CA HIS A 316 7.89 14.59 4.45
C HIS A 316 7.34 15.50 5.54
N LYS A 317 7.56 16.80 5.35
CA LYS A 317 6.97 17.83 6.18
C LYS A 317 5.54 18.08 5.66
N LYS A 318 4.57 17.95 6.56
CA LYS A 318 3.18 18.35 6.30
C LYS A 318 3.02 19.87 6.39
#